data_AF-A0A0F4T4T9-F1
#
_entry.id   AF-A0A0F4T4T9-F1
#
_cell.length_a   1.000
_cell.length_b   1.000
_cell.length_c   1.000
_cell.angle_alpha   90.00
_cell.angle_beta   90.00
_cell.angle_gamma   90.00
#
_symmetry.space_group_name_H-M   'P 1'
#
loop_
_entity.id
_entity.type
_entity.pdbx_description
1 polymer ?
#
loop_
_entity_poly.entity_id
_entity_poly.type
_entity_poly.pdbx_seq_one_letter_code
_entity_poly.pdbx_strand_id
1 'polypeptide(L)'
;MAKSNAERAAKAAAKKRNRGEEEIRLHCLPGTRQALAELMAWSGIEEQGEAITLMIHHLHGLGPGGALPLLEPPRHEYVIPENVSRKLTLAYRNEELRSCSDD
;
A
#
# COMPACT_ATOMS: atom_id res chain seq x y z
N MET A 1 14.32 -43.31 20.33
CA MET A 1 14.64 -42.66 19.04
C MET A 1 14.30 -41.18 19.13
N ALA A 2 15.26 -40.29 18.88
CA ALA A 2 14.97 -38.85 18.77
C ALA A 2 14.13 -38.61 17.52
N LYS A 3 13.06 -37.82 17.62
CA LYS A 3 12.17 -37.50 16.49
C LYS A 3 12.96 -36.84 15.36
N SER A 4 12.66 -37.24 14.13
CA SER A 4 13.27 -36.63 12.94
C SER A 4 12.93 -35.14 12.87
N ASN A 5 13.78 -34.33 12.22
CA ASN A 5 13.52 -32.91 12.02
C ASN A 5 12.20 -32.68 11.26
N ALA A 6 11.83 -33.59 10.35
CA ALA A 6 10.58 -33.56 9.60
C ALA A 6 9.34 -33.77 10.49
N GLU A 7 9.38 -34.73 11.41
CA GLU A 7 8.27 -34.96 12.37
C GLU A 7 8.06 -33.79 13.33
N ARG A 8 9.15 -33.10 13.71
CA ARG A 8 9.09 -31.88 14.52
C ARG A 8 8.49 -30.70 13.75
N ALA A 9 8.90 -30.50 12.50
CA ALA A 9 8.33 -29.48 11.63
C ALA A 9 6.84 -29.72 11.36
N ALA A 10 6.44 -30.96 11.08
CA ALA A 10 5.04 -31.33 10.86
C ALA A 10 4.16 -31.09 12.11
N LYS A 11 4.65 -31.43 13.31
CA LYS A 11 3.94 -31.13 14.57
C LYS A 11 3.82 -29.63 14.85
N ALA A 12 4.87 -28.86 14.55
CA ALA A 12 4.83 -27.40 14.68
C ALA A 12 3.80 -26.80 13.71
N ALA A 13 3.84 -27.20 12.42
CA ALA A 13 2.88 -26.76 11.42
C ALA A 13 1.43 -27.13 11.78
N ALA A 14 1.19 -28.34 12.29
CA ALA A 14 -0.13 -28.75 12.76
C ALA A 14 -0.62 -27.92 13.96
N LYS A 15 0.28 -27.60 14.91
CA LYS A 15 -0.05 -26.74 16.06
C LYS A 15 -0.40 -25.31 15.63
N LYS A 16 0.31 -24.76 14.66
CA LYS A 16 0.02 -23.44 14.06
C LYS A 16 -1.34 -23.44 13.35
N ARG A 17 -1.60 -24.45 12.52
CA ARG A 17 -2.89 -24.63 11.85
C ARG A 17 -4.06 -24.76 12.82
N ASN A 18 -3.90 -25.47 13.93
CA ASN A 18 -4.93 -25.62 14.95
C ASN A 18 -5.22 -24.33 15.73
N ARG A 19 -4.27 -23.39 15.80
CA ARG A 19 -4.47 -22.06 16.38
C ARG A 19 -5.07 -21.05 15.39
N GLY A 20 -5.26 -21.44 14.13
CA GLY A 20 -5.64 -20.51 13.07
C GLY A 20 -4.53 -19.51 12.75
N GLU A 21 -3.26 -19.81 13.10
CA GLU A 21 -2.12 -18.98 12.73
C GLU A 21 -1.90 -19.11 11.21
N GLU A 22 -2.23 -18.05 10.47
CA GLU A 22 -1.97 -17.94 9.03
C GLU A 22 -0.62 -17.28 8.78
N GLU A 23 0.21 -17.90 7.92
CA GLU A 23 1.51 -17.35 7.56
C GLU A 23 1.34 -16.32 6.42
N ILE A 24 1.58 -15.05 6.72
CA ILE A 24 1.58 -13.97 5.72
C ILE A 24 3.03 -13.72 5.28
N ARG A 25 3.33 -13.95 3.99
CA ARG A 25 4.66 -13.68 3.40
C ARG A 25 4.67 -12.37 2.63
N LEU A 26 5.45 -11.41 3.10
CA LEU A 26 5.63 -10.11 2.45
C LEU A 26 6.95 -10.06 1.67
N HIS A 27 6.88 -9.93 0.35
CA HIS A 27 8.04 -9.56 -0.47
C HIS A 27 8.13 -8.05 -0.53
N CYS A 28 9.29 -7.48 -0.19
CA CYS A 28 9.48 -6.04 -0.11
C CYS A 28 10.76 -5.57 -0.81
N LEU A 29 10.72 -4.37 -1.39
CA LEU A 29 11.88 -3.68 -1.92
C LEU A 29 12.72 -3.07 -0.77
N PRO A 30 14.01 -2.72 -1.02
CA PRO A 30 14.89 -2.15 0.00
C PRO A 30 14.32 -0.92 0.71
N GLY A 31 13.63 -0.03 -0.01
CA GLY A 31 13.02 1.17 0.58
C GLY A 31 11.92 0.86 1.59
N THR A 32 11.06 -0.12 1.29
CA THR A 32 10.01 -0.57 2.22
C THR A 32 10.62 -1.22 3.46
N ARG A 33 11.69 -2.01 3.29
CA ARG A 33 12.42 -2.61 4.43
C ARG A 33 13.07 -1.54 5.32
N GLN A 34 13.63 -0.49 4.72
CA GLN A 34 14.20 0.63 5.48
C GLN A 34 13.11 1.37 6.28
N ALA A 35 11.99 1.70 5.65
CA ALA A 35 10.87 2.34 6.34
C ALA A 35 10.37 1.52 7.53
N LEU A 36 10.28 0.19 7.39
CA LEU A 36 9.95 -0.70 8.51
C LEU A 36 10.98 -0.63 9.64
N ALA A 37 12.28 -0.61 9.32
CA ALA A 37 13.34 -0.51 10.32
C ALA A 37 13.32 0.84 11.07
N GLU A 38 13.00 1.94 10.39
CA GLU A 38 12.85 3.26 11.01
C GLU A 38 11.65 3.30 11.96
N LEU A 39 10.49 2.76 11.53
CA LEU A 39 9.30 2.64 12.38
C LEU A 39 9.57 1.80 13.64
N MET A 40 10.29 0.69 13.49
CA MET A 40 10.75 -0.14 14.60
C MET A 40 11.65 0.63 15.56
N ALA A 41 12.63 1.39 15.04
CA ALA A 41 13.53 2.20 15.85
C ALA A 41 12.79 3.29 16.62
N TRP A 42 11.80 3.96 16.02
CA TRP A 42 11.00 5.00 16.69
C TRP A 42 10.11 4.44 17.79
N SER A 43 9.59 3.22 17.62
CA SER A 43 8.69 2.57 18.57
C SER A 43 9.41 1.71 19.61
N GLY A 44 10.70 1.45 19.43
CA GLY A 44 11.48 0.54 20.28
C GLY A 44 11.13 -0.94 20.08
N ILE A 45 10.50 -1.31 18.97
CA ILE A 45 10.09 -2.69 18.68
C ILE A 45 11.25 -3.43 18.01
N GLU A 46 11.66 -4.56 18.58
CA GLU A 46 12.77 -5.37 18.05
C GLU A 46 12.32 -6.41 17.02
N GLU A 47 11.07 -6.87 17.09
CA GLU A 47 10.53 -7.91 16.21
C GLU A 47 9.69 -7.32 15.05
N GLN A 48 10.04 -7.69 13.81
CA GLN A 48 9.31 -7.24 12.62
C GLN A 48 7.84 -7.69 12.61
N GLY A 49 7.56 -8.93 13.04
CA GLY A 49 6.21 -9.48 13.06
C GLY A 49 5.31 -8.74 14.04
N GLU A 50 5.82 -8.40 15.21
CA GLU A 50 5.15 -7.57 16.20
C GLU A 50 4.86 -6.16 15.66
N ALA A 51 5.86 -5.50 15.06
CA ALA A 51 5.69 -4.17 14.48
C ALA A 51 4.59 -4.16 13.41
N ILE A 52 4.59 -5.13 12.50
CA ILE A 52 3.56 -5.25 11.44
C ILE A 52 2.19 -5.53 12.04
N THR A 53 2.11 -6.43 13.02
CA THR A 53 0.86 -6.75 13.71
C THR A 53 0.29 -5.50 14.37
N LEU A 54 1.09 -4.75 15.12
CA LEU A 54 0.66 -3.52 15.78
C LEU A 54 0.22 -2.46 14.77
N MET A 55 0.96 -2.25 13.68
CA MET A 55 0.58 -1.32 12.62
C MET A 55 -0.81 -1.64 12.05
N ILE A 56 -1.11 -2.91 11.77
CA ILE A 56 -2.42 -3.33 11.25
C ILE A 56 -3.53 -3.00 12.25
N HIS A 57 -3.32 -3.32 13.54
CA HIS A 57 -4.32 -3.06 14.58
C HIS A 57 -4.54 -1.57 14.83
N HIS A 58 -3.46 -0.78 14.89
CA HIS A 58 -3.56 0.67 15.06
C HIS A 58 -4.23 1.34 13.87
N LEU A 59 -3.86 0.95 12.64
CA LEU A 59 -4.48 1.45 11.43
C LEU A 59 -5.98 1.11 11.40
N HIS A 60 -6.35 -0.13 11.73
CA HIS A 60 -7.76 -0.52 11.84
C HIS A 60 -8.50 0.28 12.93
N GLY A 61 -7.84 0.57 14.06
CA GLY A 61 -8.37 1.37 15.15
C GLY A 61 -8.74 2.82 14.79
N LEU A 62 -8.18 3.37 13.72
CA LEU A 62 -8.56 4.69 13.19
C LEU A 62 -9.94 4.70 12.52
N GLY A 63 -10.50 3.52 12.22
CA GLY A 63 -11.72 3.37 11.45
C GLY A 63 -11.56 3.79 9.98
N PRO A 64 -12.60 3.62 9.15
CA PRO A 64 -12.50 3.83 7.70
C PRO A 64 -12.04 5.23 7.30
N GLY A 65 -12.55 6.28 7.98
CA GLY A 65 -12.22 7.66 7.66
C GLY A 65 -10.77 8.05 7.92
N GLY A 66 -10.12 7.43 8.92
CA GLY A 66 -8.71 7.68 9.23
C GLY A 66 -7.75 6.71 8.52
N ALA A 67 -8.18 5.46 8.31
CA ALA A 67 -7.34 4.43 7.72
C ALA A 67 -7.23 4.52 6.19
N LEU A 68 -8.34 4.79 5.49
CA LEU A 68 -8.36 4.78 4.02
C LEU A 68 -7.38 5.78 3.39
N PRO A 69 -7.28 7.04 3.86
CA PRO A 69 -6.33 8.00 3.28
C PRO A 69 -4.86 7.55 3.37
N LEU A 70 -4.50 6.70 4.35
CA LEU A 70 -3.15 6.16 4.52
C LEU A 70 -2.86 4.97 3.60
N LEU A 71 -3.89 4.33 3.04
CA LEU A 71 -3.80 3.21 2.11
C LEU A 71 -4.01 3.63 0.66
N GLU A 72 -4.49 4.85 0.43
CA GLU A 72 -4.65 5.41 -0.91
C GLU A 72 -3.29 5.85 -1.48
N PRO A 73 -2.93 5.43 -2.71
CA PRO A 73 -1.72 5.95 -3.35
C PRO A 73 -1.86 7.46 -3.53
N PRO A 74 -0.77 8.24 -3.39
CA PRO A 74 -0.82 9.69 -3.50
C PRO A 74 -1.38 10.08 -4.86
N ARG A 75 -2.61 10.61 -4.87
CA ARG A 75 -3.20 11.19 -6.06
C ARG A 75 -2.67 12.62 -6.16
N HIS A 76 -1.74 12.85 -7.07
CA HIS A 76 -1.49 14.20 -7.56
C HIS A 76 -2.77 14.74 -8.19
N GLU A 77 -3.40 15.73 -7.56
CA GLU A 77 -4.47 16.49 -8.19
C GLU A 77 -3.83 17.38 -9.26
N TYR A 78 -4.04 17.03 -10.53
CA TYR A 78 -3.58 17.86 -11.64
C TYR A 78 -4.62 18.93 -11.94
N VAL A 79 -4.36 20.15 -11.51
CA VAL A 79 -5.13 21.33 -11.90
C VAL A 79 -4.57 21.86 -13.20
N ILE A 80 -5.39 21.91 -14.26
CA ILE A 80 -4.99 22.47 -15.56
C ILE A 80 -4.65 23.96 -15.34
N PRO A 81 -3.41 24.40 -15.62
CA PRO A 81 -3.04 25.80 -15.48
C PRO A 81 -3.84 26.70 -16.44
N GLU A 82 -4.17 27.92 -16.03
CA GLU A 82 -5.02 28.85 -16.80
C GLU A 82 -4.49 29.15 -18.22
N ASN A 83 -3.16 29.18 -18.40
CA ASN A 83 -2.56 29.33 -19.72
C ASN A 83 -2.80 28.10 -20.64
N VAL A 84 -2.85 26.90 -20.09
CA VAL A 84 -3.15 25.66 -20.82
C VAL A 84 -4.64 25.59 -21.12
N SER A 85 -5.50 25.95 -20.16
CA SER A 85 -6.95 26.04 -20.35
C SER A 85 -7.30 26.93 -21.54
N ARG A 86 -6.76 28.16 -21.58
CA ARG A 86 -6.97 29.08 -22.71
C ARG A 86 -6.51 28.53 -24.06
N LYS A 87 -5.38 27.83 -24.09
CA LYS A 87 -4.89 27.20 -25.33
C LYS A 87 -5.83 26.11 -25.82
N LEU A 88 -6.34 25.28 -24.91
CA LEU A 88 -7.32 24.24 -25.24
C LEU A 88 -8.62 24.85 -25.77
N THR A 89 -9.13 25.92 -25.13
CA THR A 89 -10.33 26.63 -25.60
C THR A 89 -10.14 27.23 -27.00
N LEU A 90 -8.98 27.84 -27.26
CA LEU A 90 -8.68 28.42 -28.59
C LEU A 90 -8.57 27.34 -29.66
N ALA A 91 -7.91 26.22 -29.35
CA ALA A 91 -7.80 25.09 -30.28
C ALA A 91 -9.19 24.54 -30.65
N TYR A 92 -10.05 24.35 -29.65
CA TYR A 92 -11.43 23.90 -29.87
C TYR A 92 -12.22 24.83 -30.81
N ARG A 93 -12.20 26.14 -30.54
CA ARG A 93 -12.88 27.13 -31.41
C ARG A 93 -12.35 27.13 -32.85
N ASN A 94 -11.05 26.96 -33.02
CA ASN A 94 -10.44 26.91 -34.34
C ASN A 94 -10.84 25.66 -35.12
N GLU A 95 -11.02 24.52 -34.44
CA GLU A 95 -11.55 23.30 -35.07
C GLU A 95 -13.02 23.44 -35.45
N GLU A 96 -13.86 24.03 -34.60
CA GLU A 96 -15.26 24.32 -34.93
C GLU A 96 -15.38 25.17 -36.21
N LEU A 97 -14.60 26.26 -36.29
CA LEU A 97 -14.59 27.13 -37.47
C LEU A 97 -14.11 26.43 -38.74
N ARG A 98 -13.14 25.51 -38.63
CA ARG A 98 -12.68 24.67 -39.76
C ARG A 98 -13.77 23.70 -40.20
N SER A 99 -14.43 23.04 -39.25
CA SER A 99 -15.50 22.10 -39.57
C SER A 99 -16.67 22.77 -40.29
N CYS A 100 -17.02 24.01 -39.93
CA CYS A 100 -18.06 24.78 -40.62
C CYS A 100 -17.62 25.38 -41.97
N SER A 101 -16.33 25.38 -42.30
CA SER A 101 -15.83 25.83 -43.61
C SER A 101 -15.70 24.71 -44.64
N ASP A 102 -15.79 23.45 -44.21
CA ASP A 102 -15.69 22.26 -45.05
C ASP A 102 -17.07 21.67 -45.45
N ASP A 103 -18.18 22.28 -45.01
CA ASP A 103 -19.57 22.06 -45.46
C ASP A 103 -20.02 23.17 -46.44
#